data_AF-A0A7S3XAK6-F1
#
_entry.id   AF-A0A7S3XAK6-F1
#
_cell.length_a   1.000
_cell.length_b   1.000
_cell.length_c   1.000
_cell.angle_alpha   90.00
_cell.angle_beta   90.00
_cell.angle_gamma   90.00
#
_symmetry.space_group_name_H-M   'P 1'
#
loop_
_entity.id
_entity.type
_entity.pdbx_description
1 polymer ?
#
loop_
_entity_poly.entity_id
_entity_poly.type
_entity_poly.pdbx_seq_one_letter_code
_entity_poly.pdbx_strand_id
1 'polypeptide(L)'
;WKATPRRRSSEAATSAQAALDLCEKGAAKEAAAVGVLVKLSQAFSVLQKGDEAAKVAEEAVSVAKGLPSKRAQCDALNQLAIASVAQGKPDVALAKVEEALACAEDAAARRAVMQTKISVYIANKQKPEARAAAQEAAKLFREAKDAKGEASAQ
;
A
#
# COMPACT_ATOMS: atom_id res chain seq x y z
N TRP A 1 -18.93 22.10 18.89
CA TRP A 1 -18.88 20.69 19.28
C TRP A 1 -17.80 20.00 18.46
N LYS A 2 -16.56 19.95 18.97
CA LYS A 2 -15.42 19.30 18.29
C LYS A 2 -15.30 17.88 18.83
N ALA A 3 -15.52 16.87 17.99
CA ALA A 3 -15.32 15.48 18.36
C ALA A 3 -13.84 15.27 18.75
N THR A 4 -13.60 14.72 19.94
CA THR A 4 -12.27 14.44 20.47
C THR A 4 -11.58 13.31 19.69
N PRO A 5 -10.25 13.40 19.45
CA PRO A 5 -9.49 12.39 18.68
C PRO A 5 -9.65 10.96 19.22
N ARG A 6 -9.87 10.85 20.54
CA ARG A 6 -9.96 9.59 21.30
C ARG A 6 -11.15 8.69 20.91
N ARG A 7 -12.21 9.24 20.28
CA ARG A 7 -13.44 8.50 19.92
C ARG A 7 -13.47 8.01 18.46
N ARG A 8 -12.58 8.50 17.59
CA ARG A 8 -12.43 8.04 16.19
C ARG A 8 -11.41 6.92 16.06
N SER A 9 -10.36 6.95 16.89
CA SER A 9 -9.44 5.83 17.04
C SER A 9 -10.12 4.54 17.49
N SER A 10 -11.25 4.64 18.21
CA SER A 10 -12.05 3.48 18.61
C SER A 10 -12.85 2.90 17.45
N GLU A 11 -13.45 3.70 16.56
CA GLU A 11 -14.20 3.16 15.40
C GLU A 11 -13.30 2.46 14.39
N ALA A 12 -12.14 3.05 14.06
CA ALA A 12 -11.16 2.38 13.19
C ALA A 12 -10.62 1.10 13.84
N ALA A 13 -10.34 1.14 15.15
CA ALA A 13 -10.00 -0.06 15.91
C ALA A 13 -11.15 -1.08 15.89
N THR A 14 -12.41 -0.66 15.98
CA THR A 14 -13.57 -1.56 15.94
C THR A 14 -13.80 -2.13 14.55
N SER A 15 -13.61 -1.37 13.46
CA SER A 15 -13.73 -1.89 12.10
C SER A 15 -12.61 -2.87 11.75
N ALA A 16 -11.39 -2.58 12.20
CA ALA A 16 -10.28 -3.52 12.06
C ALA A 16 -10.43 -4.73 12.97
N GLN A 17 -10.83 -4.54 14.23
CA GLN A 17 -11.13 -5.62 15.16
C GLN A 17 -12.27 -6.48 14.64
N ALA A 18 -13.33 -5.91 14.05
CA ALA A 18 -14.40 -6.68 13.42
C ALA A 18 -13.91 -7.47 12.19
N ALA A 19 -13.02 -6.90 11.38
CA ALA A 19 -12.39 -7.62 10.27
C ALA A 19 -11.48 -8.77 10.77
N LEU A 20 -10.80 -8.58 11.90
CA LEU A 20 -9.98 -9.58 12.58
C LEU A 20 -10.83 -10.65 13.29
N ASP A 21 -11.93 -10.27 13.93
CA ASP A 21 -12.89 -11.15 14.62
C ASP A 21 -13.66 -12.01 13.62
N LEU A 22 -13.94 -11.49 12.41
CA LEU A 22 -14.45 -12.28 11.28
C LEU A 22 -13.43 -13.31 10.76
N CYS A 23 -12.14 -13.15 11.09
CA CYS A 23 -11.05 -14.01 10.65
C CYS A 23 -10.57 -14.94 11.77
N GLU A 24 -11.40 -15.89 12.20
CA GLU A 24 -10.97 -16.95 13.12
C GLU A 24 -9.88 -17.85 12.49
N LYS A 25 -8.66 -17.71 13.04
CA LYS A 25 -7.40 -18.50 12.94
C LYS A 25 -7.18 -19.39 11.70
N GLY A 26 -6.24 -18.96 10.84
CA GLY A 26 -5.60 -19.75 9.77
C GLY A 26 -4.90 -18.86 8.72
N ALA A 27 -3.76 -19.30 8.15
CA ALA A 27 -2.94 -18.49 7.22
C ALA A 27 -3.68 -18.02 5.95
N ALA A 28 -4.60 -18.84 5.41
CA ALA A 28 -5.44 -18.44 4.28
C ALA A 28 -6.42 -17.32 4.64
N LYS A 29 -6.86 -17.26 5.90
CA LYS A 29 -7.78 -16.23 6.40
C LYS A 29 -7.03 -14.97 6.81
N GLU A 30 -5.82 -15.08 7.32
CA GLU A 30 -4.92 -13.95 7.57
C GLU A 30 -4.57 -13.22 6.26
N ALA A 31 -4.35 -13.95 5.16
CA ALA A 31 -4.20 -13.35 3.83
C ALA A 31 -5.46 -12.61 3.35
N ALA A 32 -6.65 -13.17 3.61
CA ALA A 32 -7.92 -12.49 3.34
C ALA A 32 -8.09 -11.23 4.21
N ALA A 33 -7.70 -11.29 5.48
CA ALA A 33 -7.72 -10.15 6.41
C ALA A 33 -6.86 -8.98 5.90
N VAL A 34 -5.63 -9.26 5.42
CA VAL A 34 -4.78 -8.23 4.78
C VAL A 34 -5.51 -7.56 3.62
N GLY A 35 -6.16 -8.34 2.75
CA GLY A 35 -6.93 -7.81 1.62
C GLY A 35 -8.08 -6.89 2.05
N VAL A 36 -8.78 -7.23 3.14
CA VAL A 36 -9.86 -6.40 3.70
C VAL A 36 -9.29 -5.11 4.30
N LEU A 37 -8.24 -5.19 5.10
CA LEU A 37 -7.59 -4.03 5.72
C LEU A 37 -7.03 -3.07 4.67
N VAL A 38 -6.40 -3.60 3.61
CA VAL A 38 -5.93 -2.83 2.44
C VAL A 38 -7.08 -2.03 1.80
N LYS A 39 -8.22 -2.66 1.56
CA LYS A 39 -9.39 -1.99 0.96
C LYS A 39 -10.00 -0.94 1.90
N LEU A 40 -10.04 -1.22 3.20
CA LEU A 40 -10.55 -0.28 4.19
C LEU A 40 -9.65 0.96 4.32
N SER A 41 -8.33 0.76 4.36
CA SER A 41 -7.36 1.86 4.34
C SER A 41 -7.47 2.70 3.05
N GLN A 42 -7.65 2.05 1.91
CA GLN A 42 -7.90 2.75 0.65
C GLN A 42 -9.18 3.60 0.70
N ALA A 43 -10.27 3.06 1.27
CA ALA A 43 -11.52 3.81 1.44
C ALA A 43 -11.32 5.05 2.32
N PHE A 44 -10.61 4.92 3.45
CA PHE A 44 -10.29 6.06 4.30
C PHE A 44 -9.38 7.09 3.60
N SER A 45 -8.43 6.64 2.78
CA SER A 45 -7.57 7.53 1.99
C SER A 45 -8.37 8.37 1.00
N VAL A 46 -9.33 7.74 0.29
CA VAL A 46 -10.24 8.45 -0.63
C VAL A 46 -11.11 9.46 0.10
N LEU A 47 -11.56 9.13 1.32
CA LEU A 47 -12.34 10.02 2.19
C LEU A 47 -11.50 11.12 2.87
N GLN A 48 -10.22 11.25 2.52
CA GLN A 48 -9.27 12.21 3.12
C GLN A 48 -9.14 12.05 4.65
N LYS A 49 -9.36 10.84 5.15
CA LYS A 49 -9.18 10.44 6.55
C LYS A 49 -7.81 9.78 6.71
N GLY A 50 -6.75 10.58 6.56
CA GLY A 50 -5.37 10.10 6.52
C GLY A 50 -4.92 9.37 7.78
N ASP A 51 -5.33 9.83 8.97
CA ASP A 51 -5.00 9.18 10.23
C ASP A 51 -5.64 7.79 10.36
N GLU A 52 -6.93 7.66 10.03
CA GLU A 52 -7.62 6.38 10.02
C GLU A 52 -7.06 5.44 8.95
N ALA A 53 -6.74 5.95 7.76
CA ALA A 53 -6.14 5.17 6.70
C ALA A 53 -4.77 4.61 7.09
N ALA A 54 -3.93 5.42 7.74
CA ALA A 54 -2.60 5.02 8.18
C ALA A 54 -2.69 3.92 9.24
N LYS A 55 -3.56 4.09 10.23
CA LYS A 55 -3.77 3.10 11.29
C LYS A 55 -4.17 1.73 10.72
N VAL A 56 -5.17 1.70 9.82
CA VAL A 56 -5.62 0.45 9.20
C VAL A 56 -4.54 -0.16 8.31
N ALA A 57 -3.75 0.65 7.62
CA ALA A 57 -2.63 0.15 6.82
C ALA A 57 -1.49 -0.42 7.69
N GLU A 58 -1.19 0.19 8.83
CA GLU A 58 -0.20 -0.33 9.80
C GLU A 58 -0.62 -1.71 10.33
N GLU A 59 -1.90 -1.89 10.63
CA GLU A 59 -2.46 -3.19 11.01
C GLU A 59 -2.35 -4.20 9.86
N ALA A 60 -2.65 -3.79 8.62
CA ALA A 60 -2.44 -4.65 7.44
C ALA A 60 -0.99 -5.11 7.30
N VAL A 61 -0.02 -4.22 7.52
CA VAL A 61 1.41 -4.53 7.51
C VAL A 61 1.76 -5.50 8.64
N SER A 62 1.21 -5.29 9.84
CA SER A 62 1.45 -6.16 10.99
C SER A 62 0.96 -7.59 10.72
N VAL A 63 -0.25 -7.75 10.18
CA VAL A 63 -0.78 -9.08 9.81
C VAL A 63 0.04 -9.69 8.68
N ALA A 64 0.36 -8.91 7.64
CA ALA A 64 1.10 -9.40 6.49
C ALA A 64 2.52 -9.88 6.82
N LYS A 65 3.18 -9.30 7.83
CA LYS A 65 4.50 -9.76 8.32
C LYS A 65 4.47 -11.18 8.89
N GLY A 66 3.34 -11.62 9.43
CA GLY A 66 3.14 -13.00 9.91
C GLY A 66 2.89 -14.01 8.78
N LEU A 67 2.60 -13.52 7.57
CA LEU A 67 2.28 -14.37 6.43
C LEU A 67 3.51 -14.72 5.59
N PRO A 68 3.57 -15.93 5.00
CA PRO A 68 4.59 -16.27 4.01
C PRO A 68 4.40 -15.54 2.67
N SER A 69 3.27 -14.84 2.47
CA SER A 69 2.95 -14.15 1.22
C SER A 69 3.68 -12.82 1.10
N LYS A 70 4.77 -12.81 0.33
CA LYS A 70 5.49 -11.59 -0.11
C LYS A 70 4.58 -10.60 -0.81
N ARG A 71 3.61 -11.09 -1.59
CA ARG A 71 2.60 -10.27 -2.25
C ARG A 71 1.75 -9.51 -1.24
N ALA A 72 1.26 -10.17 -0.20
CA ALA A 72 0.46 -9.53 0.85
C ALA A 72 1.27 -8.45 1.61
N GLN A 73 2.55 -8.73 1.88
CA GLN A 73 3.46 -7.74 2.48
C GLN A 73 3.66 -6.51 1.59
N CYS A 74 3.91 -6.73 0.30
CA CYS A 74 4.06 -5.67 -0.70
C CYS A 74 2.79 -4.81 -0.80
N ASP A 75 1.62 -5.43 -0.91
CA ASP A 75 0.35 -4.71 -1.05
C ASP A 75 0.03 -3.88 0.21
N ALA A 76 0.28 -4.43 1.42
CA ALA A 76 0.09 -3.70 2.68
C ALA A 76 1.05 -2.51 2.83
N LEU A 77 2.34 -2.70 2.52
CA LEU A 77 3.34 -1.62 2.54
C LEU A 77 3.00 -0.51 1.55
N ASN A 78 2.56 -0.88 0.35
CA ASN A 78 2.14 0.08 -0.66
C ASN A 78 0.92 0.90 -0.19
N GLN A 79 -0.05 0.27 0.46
CA GLN A 79 -1.18 1.01 1.04
C GLN A 79 -0.77 1.92 2.18
N LEU A 80 0.19 1.52 3.02
CA LEU A 80 0.70 2.39 4.07
C LEU A 80 1.39 3.64 3.48
N ALA A 81 2.08 3.50 2.35
CA ALA A 81 2.63 4.64 1.63
C ALA A 81 1.52 5.60 1.14
N ILE A 82 0.47 5.07 0.51
CA ILE A 82 -0.70 5.85 0.04
C ILE A 82 -1.38 6.57 1.22
N ALA A 83 -1.63 5.86 2.31
CA ALA A 83 -2.25 6.43 3.50
C ALA A 83 -1.37 7.50 4.16
N SER A 84 -0.05 7.32 4.16
CA SER A 84 0.91 8.31 4.67
C SER A 84 0.90 9.61 3.85
N VAL A 85 0.68 9.53 2.52
CA VAL A 85 0.43 10.73 1.70
C VAL A 85 -0.84 11.44 2.13
N ALA A 86 -1.94 10.70 2.32
CA ALA A 86 -3.20 11.26 2.79
C ALA A 86 -3.10 11.86 4.21
N GLN A 87 -2.18 11.34 5.04
CA GLN A 87 -1.84 11.88 6.36
C GLN A 87 -0.92 13.12 6.30
N GLY A 88 -0.42 13.50 5.13
CA GLY A 88 0.53 14.60 4.98
C GLY A 88 1.94 14.27 5.46
N LYS A 89 2.33 12.98 5.45
CA LYS A 89 3.66 12.48 5.83
C LYS A 89 4.40 11.86 4.63
N PRO A 90 4.85 12.67 3.65
CA PRO A 90 5.49 12.18 2.45
C PRO A 90 6.81 11.43 2.71
N ASP A 91 7.59 11.80 3.73
CA ASP A 91 8.85 11.12 4.07
C ASP A 91 8.60 9.67 4.53
N VAL A 92 7.56 9.47 5.34
CA VAL A 92 7.12 8.13 5.74
C VAL A 92 6.62 7.36 4.52
N ALA A 93 5.87 8.02 3.64
CA ALA A 93 5.38 7.40 2.42
C ALA A 93 6.52 6.92 1.51
N LEU A 94 7.59 7.71 1.36
CA LEU A 94 8.78 7.33 0.60
C LEU A 94 9.48 6.12 1.22
N ALA A 95 9.70 6.10 2.54
CA ALA A 95 10.31 4.94 3.18
C ALA A 95 9.49 3.65 2.93
N LYS A 96 8.16 3.74 3.02
CA LYS A 96 7.26 2.59 2.79
C LYS A 96 7.15 2.17 1.34
N VAL A 97 7.25 3.10 0.40
CA VAL A 97 7.25 2.76 -1.02
C VAL A 97 8.53 2.02 -1.42
N GLU A 98 9.68 2.37 -0.84
CA GLU A 98 10.94 1.64 -1.06
C GLU A 98 10.89 0.22 -0.45
N GLU A 99 10.36 0.08 0.77
CA GLU A 99 10.11 -1.24 1.36
C GLU A 99 9.18 -2.09 0.47
N ALA A 100 8.12 -1.48 -0.09
CA ALA A 100 7.20 -2.17 -1.00
C ALA A 100 7.87 -2.58 -2.32
N LEU A 101 8.75 -1.74 -2.89
CA LEU A 101 9.51 -2.06 -4.11
C LEU A 101 10.43 -3.26 -3.88
N ALA A 102 11.08 -3.34 -2.72
CA ALA A 102 11.93 -4.47 -2.35
C ALA A 102 11.14 -5.79 -2.21
N CYS A 103 9.84 -5.72 -1.89
CA CYS A 103 8.96 -6.89 -1.79
C CYS A 103 8.25 -7.25 -3.10
N ALA A 104 8.34 -6.42 -4.14
CA ALA A 104 7.61 -6.58 -5.38
C ALA A 104 8.28 -7.62 -6.30
N GLU A 105 7.78 -8.86 -6.28
CA GLU A 105 8.36 -9.98 -7.03
C GLU A 105 7.96 -9.99 -8.51
N ASP A 106 6.75 -9.52 -8.84
CA ASP A 106 6.21 -9.55 -10.19
C ASP A 106 6.14 -8.14 -10.83
N ALA A 107 6.03 -8.09 -12.16
CA ALA A 107 5.99 -6.83 -12.90
C ALA A 107 4.74 -5.98 -12.58
N ALA A 108 3.62 -6.60 -12.21
CA ALA A 108 2.40 -5.90 -11.83
C ALA A 108 2.51 -5.27 -10.44
N ALA A 109 3.13 -5.96 -9.47
CA ALA A 109 3.48 -5.42 -8.15
C ALA A 109 4.39 -4.20 -8.31
N ARG A 110 5.51 -4.36 -9.04
CA ARG A 110 6.47 -3.28 -9.27
C ARG A 110 5.81 -2.08 -9.95
N ARG A 111 4.93 -2.31 -10.92
CA ARG A 111 4.13 -1.26 -11.57
C ARG A 111 3.28 -0.48 -10.57
N ALA A 112 2.51 -1.18 -9.74
CA ALA A 112 1.63 -0.55 -8.77
C ALA A 112 2.43 0.30 -7.77
N VAL A 113 3.53 -0.24 -7.25
CA VAL A 113 4.37 0.47 -6.29
C VAL A 113 5.10 1.67 -6.92
N MET A 114 5.59 1.55 -8.16
CA MET A 114 6.20 2.69 -8.88
C MET A 114 5.19 3.82 -9.13
N GLN A 115 3.93 3.51 -9.42
CA GLN A 115 2.87 4.51 -9.53
C GLN A 115 2.64 5.24 -8.21
N THR A 116 2.65 4.51 -7.09
CA THR A 116 2.61 5.12 -5.75
C THR A 116 3.81 6.03 -5.54
N LYS A 117 5.04 5.59 -5.85
CA LYS A 117 6.27 6.38 -5.68
C LYS A 117 6.21 7.72 -6.43
N ILE A 118 5.75 7.68 -7.68
CA ILE A 118 5.52 8.90 -8.48
C ILE A 118 4.49 9.81 -7.80
N SER A 119 3.39 9.25 -7.32
CA SER A 119 2.34 10.00 -6.62
C SER A 119 2.84 10.64 -5.33
N VAL A 120 3.70 9.95 -4.57
CA VAL A 120 4.34 10.48 -3.36
C VAL A 120 5.24 11.68 -3.73
N TYR A 121 6.09 11.57 -4.75
CA TYR A 121 6.93 12.70 -5.18
C TYR A 121 6.11 13.89 -5.67
N ILE A 122 5.02 13.66 -6.39
CA ILE A 122 4.11 14.73 -6.83
C ILE A 122 3.48 15.42 -5.61
N ALA A 123 2.97 14.64 -4.65
CA ALA A 123 2.39 15.18 -3.42
C ALA A 123 3.41 15.99 -2.60
N ASN A 124 4.68 15.57 -2.61
CA ASN A 124 5.78 16.28 -1.95
C ASN A 124 6.40 17.42 -2.80
N LYS A 125 5.79 17.77 -3.95
CA LYS A 125 6.28 18.81 -4.87
C LYS A 125 7.70 18.57 -5.43
N GLN A 126 8.18 17.33 -5.38
CA GLN A 126 9.47 16.87 -5.91
C GLN A 126 9.34 16.49 -7.40
N LYS A 127 9.13 17.51 -8.24
CA LYS A 127 8.88 17.30 -9.68
C LYS A 127 10.04 16.60 -10.43
N PRO A 128 11.33 16.95 -10.20
CA PRO A 128 12.44 16.25 -10.83
C PRO A 128 12.47 14.75 -10.52
N GLU A 129 12.26 14.39 -9.25
CA GLU A 129 12.26 13.02 -8.75
C GLU A 129 11.05 12.24 -9.27
N ALA A 130 9.88 12.88 -9.31
CA ALA A 130 8.69 12.29 -9.94
C ALA A 130 8.94 11.96 -11.43
N ARG A 131 9.63 12.86 -12.15
CA ARG A 131 9.98 12.64 -13.57
C ARG A 131 10.98 11.49 -13.73
N ALA A 132 11.99 11.44 -12.87
CA ALA A 132 12.97 10.34 -12.87
C ALA A 132 12.29 8.99 -12.57
N ALA A 133 11.45 8.93 -11.54
CA ALA A 133 10.68 7.73 -11.21
C ALA A 133 9.72 7.31 -12.33
N ALA A 134 9.10 8.26 -13.03
CA ALA A 134 8.26 7.97 -14.20
C ALA A 134 9.06 7.39 -15.38
N GLN A 135 10.27 7.90 -15.62
CA GLN A 135 11.17 7.38 -16.66
C GLN A 135 11.64 5.95 -16.34
N GLU A 136 11.98 5.69 -15.08
CA GLU A 136 12.33 4.35 -14.59
C GLU A 136 11.17 3.37 -14.76
N ALA A 137 9.96 3.75 -14.34
CA ALA A 137 8.76 2.94 -14.51
C ALA A 137 8.50 2.62 -15.99
N ALA A 138 8.64 3.61 -16.88
CA ALA A 138 8.45 3.41 -18.32
C ALA A 138 9.49 2.47 -18.94
N LYS A 139 10.74 2.48 -18.46
CA LYS A 139 11.77 1.53 -18.89
C LYS A 139 11.40 0.10 -18.49
N LEU A 140 11.07 -0.11 -17.21
CA LEU A 140 10.64 -1.41 -16.69
C LEU A 140 9.43 -1.98 -17.43
N PHE A 141 8.47 -1.14 -17.83
CA PHE A 141 7.28 -1.60 -18.56
C PHE A 141 7.55 -2.00 -20.00
N ARG A 142 8.57 -1.43 -20.64
CA ARG A 142 8.99 -1.85 -21.98
C ARG A 142 9.67 -3.21 -21.92
N GLU A 143 10.66 -3.36 -21.04
CA GLU A 143 11.39 -4.62 -20.85
C GLU A 143 10.44 -5.79 -20.50
N ALA A 144 9.44 -5.55 -19.65
CA ALA A 144 8.45 -6.57 -19.29
C ALA A 144 7.50 -6.96 -20.45
N LYS A 145 7.20 -6.02 -21.38
CA LYS A 145 6.39 -6.32 -22.57
C LYS A 145 7.21 -7.10 -23.60
N ASP A 146 8.45 -6.71 -23.80
CA ASP A 146 9.35 -7.34 -24.76
C ASP A 146 9.62 -8.81 -24.37
N ALA A 147 9.94 -9.07 -23.09
CA ALA A 147 10.11 -10.43 -22.58
C ALA A 147 8.87 -11.33 -22.72
N LYS A 148 7.67 -10.77 -22.56
CA LYS A 148 6.40 -11.52 -22.76
C LYS A 148 6.14 -11.79 -24.24
N GLY A 149 6.55 -10.88 -25.12
CA GLY A 149 6.47 -11.03 -26.58
C GLY A 149 7.38 -12.16 -27.07
N GLU A 150 8.62 -12.23 -26.59
CA GLU A 150 9.57 -13.31 -26.91
C GLU A 150 9.10 -14.68 -26.42
N ALA A 151 8.54 -14.76 -25.19
CA ALA A 151 8.00 -16.00 -24.64
C ALA A 151 6.75 -16.52 -25.37
N SER A 152 6.06 -15.67 -26.14
CA SER A 152 4.88 -16.06 -26.93
C SER A 152 5.21 -16.41 -28.39
N ALA A 153 6.48 -16.24 -28.80
CA ALA A 153 6.95 -16.42 -30.18
C ALA A 153 7.87 -17.64 -30.37
N GLN A 154 8.01 -18.48 -29.34
CA GLN A 154 8.69 -19.80 -29.37
C GLN A 154 7.66 -20.92 -29.29
#